data_AF-A0A926TC12-F1
#
_entry.id   AF-A0A926TC12-F1
#
_cell.length_a   1.000
_cell.length_b   1.000
_cell.length_c   1.000
_cell.angle_alpha   90.00
_cell.angle_beta   90.00
_cell.angle_gamma   90.00
#
_symmetry.space_group_name_H-M   'P 1'
#
loop_
_entity.id
_entity.type
_entity.pdbx_description
1 polymer ?
#
loop_
_entity_poly.entity_id
_entity_poly.type
_entity_poly.pdbx_seq_one_letter_code
_entity_poly.pdbx_strand_id
1 'polypeptide(L)'
;PDRIQAILEATKEADVWAKTNVTDAAKLLSPQLGIDVPTLEEVLQRRPSGIQPIAADVVNYQQQVADTFLQLKLLPKPIRVQEVAQVAK
;
A
#
# COMPACT_ATOMS: atom_id res chain seq x y z
N PRO A 1 -11.49 0.39 17.45
CA PRO A 1 -11.28 -0.93 16.81
C PRO A 1 -12.17 -1.10 15.57
N ASP A 2 -13.49 -1.00 15.76
CA ASP A 2 -14.49 -1.33 14.72
C ASP A 2 -14.44 -0.39 13.51
N ARG A 3 -14.14 0.90 13.72
CA ARG A 3 -13.99 1.87 12.62
C ARG A 3 -12.78 1.59 11.73
N ILE A 4 -11.67 1.12 12.30
CA ILE A 4 -10.48 0.78 11.51
C ILE A 4 -10.77 -0.46 10.66
N GLN A 5 -11.41 -1.46 11.26
CA GLN A 5 -11.84 -2.65 10.53
C GLN A 5 -12.77 -2.31 9.36
N ALA A 6 -13.78 -1.46 9.58
CA ALA A 6 -14.69 -1.02 8.54
C ALA A 6 -13.97 -0.26 7.40
N ILE A 7 -12.98 0.57 7.72
CA ILE A 7 -12.15 1.25 6.70
C ILE A 7 -11.33 0.23 5.90
N LEU A 8 -10.71 -0.74 6.56
CA LEU A 8 -9.91 -1.78 5.89
C LEU A 8 -10.77 -2.62 4.94
N GLU A 9 -11.98 -2.99 5.36
CA GLU A 9 -12.94 -3.74 4.54
C GLU A 9 -13.40 -2.93 3.33
N ALA A 10 -13.86 -1.68 3.53
CA ALA A 10 -14.28 -0.81 2.44
C ALA A 10 -13.15 -0.54 1.44
N THR A 11 -11.91 -0.35 1.94
CA THR A 11 -10.76 -0.14 1.06
C THR A 11 -10.42 -1.42 0.28
N LYS A 12 -10.59 -2.60 0.89
CA LYS A 12 -10.38 -3.89 0.21
C LYS A 12 -11.41 -4.10 -0.89
N GLU A 13 -12.67 -3.76 -0.65
CA GLU A 13 -13.73 -3.82 -1.67
C GLU A 13 -13.42 -2.90 -2.86
N ALA A 14 -13.00 -1.67 -2.58
CA ALA A 14 -12.60 -0.72 -3.62
C ALA A 14 -11.39 -1.21 -4.44
N ASP A 15 -10.38 -1.81 -3.78
CA ASP A 15 -9.20 -2.38 -4.45
C ASP A 15 -9.57 -3.56 -5.35
N VAL A 16 -10.45 -4.45 -4.89
CA VAL A 16 -10.97 -5.57 -5.69
C VAL A 16 -11.77 -5.08 -6.90
N TRP A 17 -12.62 -4.06 -6.71
CA TRP A 17 -13.37 -3.47 -7.81
C TRP A 17 -12.42 -2.85 -8.84
N ALA A 18 -11.43 -2.06 -8.40
CA ALA A 18 -10.49 -1.40 -9.31
C ALA A 18 -9.67 -2.42 -10.12
N LYS A 19 -9.29 -3.55 -9.53
CA LYS A 19 -8.58 -4.63 -10.22
C LYS A 19 -9.43 -5.36 -11.25
N THR A 20 -10.72 -5.54 -10.98
CA THR A 20 -11.63 -6.25 -11.88
C THR A 20 -12.23 -5.34 -12.96
N ASN A 21 -12.18 -4.02 -12.76
CA ASN A 21 -12.74 -3.00 -13.65
C ASN A 21 -11.68 -1.95 -14.03
N VAL A 22 -10.50 -2.39 -14.46
CA VAL A 22 -9.32 -1.51 -14.66
C VAL A 22 -9.61 -0.32 -15.57
N THR A 23 -10.31 -0.53 -16.68
CA THR A 23 -10.70 0.54 -17.62
C THR A 23 -11.59 1.59 -16.97
N ASP A 24 -12.59 1.16 -16.19
CA ASP A 24 -13.51 2.09 -15.55
C ASP A 24 -12.84 2.82 -14.37
N ALA A 25 -11.95 2.13 -13.65
CA ALA A 25 -11.09 2.74 -12.65
C ALA A 25 -10.15 3.80 -13.27
N ALA A 26 -9.56 3.53 -14.43
CA ALA A 26 -8.71 4.48 -15.14
C ALA A 26 -9.51 5.72 -15.60
N LYS A 27 -10.71 5.53 -16.17
CA LYS A 27 -11.60 6.65 -16.53
C LYS A 27 -12.01 7.50 -15.33
N LEU A 28 -12.30 6.86 -14.20
CA LEU A 28 -12.69 7.55 -12.96
C LEU A 28 -11.55 8.40 -12.39
N LEU A 29 -10.32 7.89 -12.43
CA LEU A 29 -9.16 8.51 -11.79
C LEU A 29 -8.42 9.50 -12.71
N SER A 30 -8.49 9.31 -14.03
CA SER A 30 -7.75 10.12 -15.02
C SER A 30 -7.94 11.64 -14.84
N PRO A 31 -9.16 12.19 -14.65
CA PRO A 31 -9.35 13.64 -14.47
C PRO A 31 -8.74 14.19 -13.16
N GLN A 32 -8.64 13.34 -12.14
CA GLN A 32 -8.16 13.72 -10.81
C GLN A 32 -6.64 13.67 -10.73
N LEU A 33 -6.02 12.76 -11.47
CA LEU A 33 -4.58 12.51 -11.46
C LEU A 33 -3.85 13.24 -12.61
N GLY A 34 -4.57 13.72 -13.63
CA GLY A 34 -3.95 14.36 -14.80
C GLY A 34 -3.17 13.39 -15.69
N ILE A 35 -3.47 12.08 -15.60
CA ILE A 35 -2.85 11.01 -16.39
C ILE A 35 -3.90 10.54 -17.40
N ASP A 36 -3.53 10.37 -18.67
CA ASP A 36 -4.48 9.89 -19.69
C ASP A 36 -4.94 8.45 -19.40
N VAL A 37 -6.15 8.11 -19.87
CA VAL A 37 -6.78 6.81 -19.58
C VAL A 37 -5.90 5.63 -20.02
N PRO A 38 -5.36 5.57 -21.25
CA PRO A 38 -4.47 4.47 -21.65
C PRO A 38 -3.25 4.30 -20.73
N THR A 39 -2.57 5.38 -20.37
CA THR A 39 -1.43 5.32 -19.44
C THR A 39 -1.86 4.81 -18.06
N LEU A 40 -3.02 5.26 -17.56
CA LEU A 40 -3.49 4.86 -16.24
C LEU A 40 -4.00 3.41 -16.20
N GLU A 41 -4.58 2.91 -17.29
CA GLU A 41 -4.91 1.48 -17.42
C GLU A 41 -3.65 0.61 -17.25
N GLU A 42 -2.56 0.95 -17.94
CA GLU A 42 -1.27 0.24 -17.84
C GLU A 42 -0.75 0.24 -16.39
N VAL A 43 -0.81 1.39 -15.72
CA VAL A 43 -0.39 1.54 -14.32
C VAL A 43 -1.24 0.65 -13.40
N LEU A 44 -2.56 0.66 -13.57
CA LEU A 44 -3.49 -0.11 -12.75
C LEU A 44 -3.37 -1.62 -12.99
N GLN A 45 -3.08 -2.06 -14.22
CA GLN A 45 -2.81 -3.48 -14.51
C GLN A 45 -1.54 -4.00 -13.83
N ARG A 46 -0.51 -3.15 -13.72
CA ARG A 46 0.77 -3.52 -13.09
C ARG A 46 0.73 -3.44 -11.56
N ARG A 47 -0.24 -2.71 -11.00
CA ARG A 47 -0.31 -2.47 -9.56
C ARG A 47 -0.68 -3.76 -8.81
N PRO A 48 0.14 -4.20 -7.84
CA PRO A 48 -0.25 -5.29 -6.96
C PRO A 48 -1.49 -4.90 -6.15
N SER A 49 -2.45 -5.82 -6.06
CA SER A 49 -3.66 -5.68 -5.25
C SER A 49 -3.56 -6.49 -3.97
N GLY A 50 -4.39 -6.14 -2.99
CA GLY A 50 -4.61 -6.96 -1.80
C GLY A 50 -4.20 -6.23 -0.54
N ILE A 51 -5.18 -5.66 0.14
CA ILE A 51 -5.02 -5.19 1.51
C ILE A 51 -4.90 -6.40 2.42
N GLN A 52 -3.76 -6.52 3.10
CA GLN A 52 -3.44 -7.60 4.01
C GLN A 52 -3.02 -7.04 5.37
N PRO A 53 -3.26 -7.78 6.46
CA PRO A 53 -2.70 -7.44 7.76
C PRO A 53 -1.17 -7.41 7.73
N ILE A 54 -0.55 -6.63 8.62
CA ILE A 54 0.91 -6.58 8.75
C ILE A 54 1.38 -7.86 9.45
N ALA A 55 2.02 -8.75 8.69
CA ALA A 55 2.61 -9.98 9.20
C ALA A 55 4.02 -9.76 9.77
N ALA A 56 4.50 -10.70 10.59
CA ALA A 56 5.80 -10.57 11.27
C ALA A 56 6.99 -10.54 10.30
N ASP A 57 6.90 -11.24 9.18
CA ASP A 57 7.89 -11.21 8.10
C ASP A 57 7.97 -9.83 7.43
N VAL A 58 6.84 -9.14 7.25
CA VAL A 58 6.79 -7.75 6.76
C VAL A 58 7.50 -6.81 7.73
N VAL A 59 7.29 -6.99 9.04
CA VAL A 59 7.99 -6.19 10.06
C VAL A 59 9.49 -6.40 9.99
N ASN A 60 9.93 -7.66 9.87
CA ASN A 60 11.35 -8.00 9.77
C ASN A 60 11.97 -7.40 8.50
N TYR A 61 11.29 -7.52 7.36
CA TYR A 61 11.74 -6.93 6.10
C TYR A 61 11.86 -5.40 6.21
N GLN A 62 10.84 -4.76 6.78
CA GLN A 62 10.86 -3.31 6.95
C GLN A 62 11.96 -2.84 7.92
N GLN A 63 12.31 -3.65 8.92
CA GLN A 63 13.47 -3.38 9.78
C GLN A 63 14.77 -3.41 8.98
N GLN A 64 14.96 -4.39 8.08
CA GLN A 64 16.14 -4.44 7.20
C GLN A 64 16.25 -3.19 6.31
N VAL A 65 15.12 -2.68 5.80
CA VAL A 65 15.09 -1.43 5.03
C VAL A 65 15.50 -0.25 5.92
N ALA A 66 14.96 -0.13 7.13
CA ALA A 66 15.33 0.93 8.06
C ALA A 66 16.82 0.90 8.44
N ASP A 67 17.36 -0.29 8.68
CA ASP A 67 18.78 -0.49 9.01
C ASP A 67 19.68 -0.10 7.84
N THR A 68 19.29 -0.48 6.61
CA THR A 68 20.00 -0.11 5.37
C THR A 68 20.05 1.41 5.21
N PHE A 69 18.93 2.09 5.41
CA PHE A 69 18.87 3.55 5.30
C PHE A 69 19.72 4.25 6.37
N LEU A 70 19.77 3.70 7.58
CA LEU A 70 20.65 4.21 8.63
C LEU A 70 22.13 4.01 8.28
N GLN A 71 22.50 2.83 7.76
CA GLN A 71 23.87 2.53 7.33
C GLN A 71 24.34 3.47 6.21
N LEU A 72 23.45 3.77 5.27
CA LEU A 72 23.68 4.73 4.19
C LEU A 72 23.61 6.20 4.64
N LYS A 73 23.35 6.47 5.93
CA LYS A 73 23.17 7.81 6.52
C LYS A 73 22.02 8.61 5.89
N LEU A 74 21.04 7.92 5.32
CA LEU A 74 19.79 8.50 4.81
C LEU A 74 18.76 8.72 5.93
N LEU A 75 18.96 8.09 7.08
CA LEU A 75 18.20 8.36 8.30
C LEU A 75 19.10 9.03 9.35
N PRO A 76 18.59 10.06 10.06
CA PRO A 76 19.33 10.73 11.11
C PRO A 76 19.39 9.91 12.43
N LYS A 77 18.49 8.93 12.60
CA LYS A 77 18.35 8.11 13.82
C LYS A 77 17.81 6.71 13.46
N PRO A 78 18.10 5.68 14.28
CA PRO A 78 17.53 4.35 14.10
C PRO A 78 16.00 4.34 14.30
N ILE A 79 15.33 3.43 13.61
CA ILE A 79 13.89 3.14 13.75
C ILE A 79 13.74 1.69 14.20
N ARG A 80 12.87 1.43 15.17
CA ARG A 80 12.49 0.07 15.59
C ARG A 80 11.08 -0.22 15.09
N VAL A 81 10.97 -0.93 13.98
CA VAL A 81 9.69 -1.13 13.27
C VAL A 81 8.67 -1.88 14.14
N GLN A 82 9.12 -2.86 14.91
CA GLN A 82 8.26 -3.61 15.83
C GLN A 82 7.55 -2.75 16.89
N GLU A 83 8.13 -1.60 17.26
CA GLU A 83 7.56 -0.72 18.30
C GLU A 83 6.43 0.16 17.76
N VAL A 84 6.29 0.25 16.43
CA VAL A 84 5.30 1.12 15.75
C VAL A 84 4.31 0.34 14.88
N ALA A 85 4.61 -0.90 14.52
CA ALA A 85 3.73 -1.73 13.70
C ALA A 85 2.60 -2.35 14.54
N GLN A 86 1.35 -2.22 14.06
CA GLN A 86 0.23 -3.04 14.56
C GLN A 86 0.24 -4.39 13.85
N VAL A 87 1.06 -5.29 14.37
CA VAL A 87 1.20 -6.65 13.83
C VAL A 87 -0.09 -7.43 14.06
N ALA A 88 -0.55 -8.13 13.03
CA ALA A 88 -1.66 -9.06 13.16
C ALA A 88 -1.33 -10.12 14.23
N LYS A 89 -2.27 -10.36 15.13
CA LYS A 89 -2.18 -11.44 16.13
C LYS A 89 -2.46 -12.78 15.50
#